data_AF-M4SMC1-F1
#
_entry.id   AF-M4SMC1-F1
#
_cell.length_a   1.000
_cell.length_b   1.000
_cell.length_c   1.000
_cell.angle_alpha   90.00
_cell.angle_beta   90.00
_cell.angle_gamma   90.00
#
_symmetry.space_group_name_H-M   'P 1'
#
loop_
_entity.id
_entity.type
_entity.pdbx_description
1 polymer ?
#
loop_
_entity_poly.entity_id
_entity_poly.type
_entity_poly.pdbx_seq_one_letter_code
_entity_poly.pdbx_strand_id
1 'polypeptide(L)'
;ARIIEPQKSNNKEAYNLASNLIKKANENFEFLVQNHLSNILLTSRGVLSITSHVQSSSNLNASMSSEDSLSSSFTDKPNTSVVTGTSNQFISDKLCLIIYELHNIRYALLELVLPQLEYKLKSNDLKERREYTKLLSKMFSEKDSTLAQKVPHLWEAYLERFSDANEDIRKICIQHICDFLIQQSASIKSISATQSLSSISVDTTTLHSMG
;
A
#
# COMPACT_ATOMS: atom_id res chain seq x y z
N ALA A 1 -0.37 -12.22 5.60
CA ALA A 1 0.99 -11.87 6.06
C ALA A 1 1.04 -12.03 7.58
N ARG A 2 2.19 -12.44 8.16
CA ARG A 2 2.33 -12.60 9.62
C ARG A 2 2.40 -11.26 10.39
N ILE A 3 2.59 -10.16 9.66
CA ILE A 3 2.78 -8.82 10.24
C ILE A 3 1.50 -8.00 10.38
N ILE A 4 0.35 -8.49 9.89
CA ILE A 4 -0.95 -7.78 9.91
C ILE A 4 -1.95 -8.51 10.83
N GLU A 5 -3.00 -7.81 11.26
CA GLU A 5 -4.09 -8.41 12.03
C GLU A 5 -4.93 -9.42 11.21
N PRO A 6 -5.49 -10.45 11.85
CA PRO A 6 -5.35 -10.82 13.27
C PRO A 6 -4.06 -11.62 13.58
N GLN A 7 -3.24 -11.97 12.58
CA GLN A 7 -2.07 -12.81 12.79
C GLN A 7 -1.03 -12.16 13.71
N LYS A 8 -0.92 -10.83 13.65
CA LYS A 8 -0.08 -10.02 14.54
C LYS A 8 -0.44 -10.18 16.01
N SER A 9 -1.73 -10.04 16.37
CA SER A 9 -2.19 -10.22 17.75
C SER A 9 -2.22 -11.69 18.19
N ASN A 10 -2.60 -12.61 17.29
CA ASN A 10 -2.70 -14.04 17.60
C ASN A 10 -1.35 -14.72 17.86
N ASN A 11 -0.26 -14.21 17.28
CA ASN A 11 1.08 -14.79 17.46
C ASN A 11 2.15 -13.70 17.54
N LYS A 12 2.27 -13.10 18.73
CA LYS A 12 3.21 -12.02 19.02
C LYS A 12 4.67 -12.43 18.81
N GLU A 13 5.03 -13.67 19.10
CA GLU A 13 6.39 -14.18 18.88
C GLU A 13 6.75 -14.23 17.40
N ALA A 14 5.84 -14.74 16.55
CA ALA A 14 6.05 -14.75 15.11
C ALA A 14 6.12 -13.33 14.53
N TYR A 15 5.31 -12.39 15.05
CA TYR A 15 5.39 -10.98 14.70
C TYR A 15 6.74 -10.37 15.09
N ASN A 16 7.19 -10.57 16.33
CA ASN A 16 8.46 -10.04 16.84
C ASN A 16 9.63 -10.58 16.01
N LEU A 17 9.64 -11.87 15.72
CA LEU A 17 10.66 -12.49 14.86
C LEU A 17 10.66 -11.86 13.46
N ALA A 18 9.50 -11.76 12.81
CA ALA A 18 9.39 -11.15 11.49
C ALA A 18 9.84 -9.68 11.49
N SER A 19 9.40 -8.90 12.48
CA SER A 19 9.78 -7.49 12.64
C SER A 19 11.29 -7.34 12.82
N ASN A 20 11.90 -8.18 13.65
CA ASN A 20 13.36 -8.15 13.88
C ASN A 20 14.14 -8.54 12.62
N LEU A 21 13.67 -9.53 11.85
CA LEU A 21 14.28 -9.91 10.58
C LEU A 21 14.20 -8.75 9.57
N ILE A 22 13.04 -8.11 9.44
CA ILE A 22 12.84 -6.97 8.54
C ILE A 22 13.72 -5.77 8.95
N LYS A 23 13.82 -5.48 10.25
CA LYS A 23 14.69 -4.40 10.78
C LYS A 23 16.17 -4.66 10.47
N LYS A 24 16.62 -5.91 10.56
CA LYS A 24 18.01 -6.32 10.29
C LYS A 24 18.29 -6.66 8.82
N ALA A 25 17.29 -6.57 7.95
CA ALA A 25 17.45 -6.91 6.55
C ALA A 25 18.43 -5.96 5.85
N ASN A 26 19.11 -6.44 4.81
CA ASN A 26 20.04 -5.64 4.04
C ASN A 26 19.32 -4.79 2.98
N GLU A 27 20.08 -3.89 2.34
CA GLU A 27 19.58 -3.01 1.28
C GLU A 27 19.01 -3.78 0.08
N ASN A 28 19.57 -4.95 -0.23
CA ASN A 28 19.04 -5.79 -1.30
C ASN A 28 17.62 -6.28 -1.00
N PHE A 29 17.34 -6.69 0.23
CA PHE A 29 15.98 -7.05 0.64
C PHE A 29 15.03 -5.85 0.55
N GLU A 30 15.49 -4.67 0.97
CA GLU A 30 14.72 -3.44 0.88
C GLU A 30 14.33 -3.12 -0.55
N PHE A 31 15.30 -3.14 -1.47
CA PHE A 31 15.06 -2.94 -2.90
C PHE A 31 14.05 -3.95 -3.47
N LEU A 32 14.18 -5.23 -3.12
CA LEU A 32 13.26 -6.28 -3.57
C LEU A 32 11.83 -6.04 -3.09
N VAL A 33 11.66 -5.66 -1.82
CA VAL A 33 10.34 -5.35 -1.25
C VAL A 33 9.75 -4.11 -1.91
N GLN A 34 10.53 -3.04 -2.03
CA GLN A 34 10.11 -1.81 -2.68
C GLN A 34 9.64 -2.06 -4.13
N ASN A 35 10.45 -2.76 -4.92
CA ASN A 35 10.12 -3.06 -6.31
C ASN A 35 8.89 -3.97 -6.42
N HIS A 36 8.78 -4.98 -5.56
CA HIS A 36 7.63 -5.87 -5.57
C HIS A 36 6.32 -5.14 -5.22
N LEU A 37 6.32 -4.31 -4.17
CA LEU A 37 5.17 -3.48 -3.80
C LEU A 37 4.80 -2.50 -4.90
N SER A 38 5.82 -1.90 -5.53
CA SER A 38 5.63 -0.98 -6.65
C SER A 38 4.93 -1.66 -7.82
N ASN A 39 5.39 -2.85 -8.20
CA ASN A 39 4.79 -3.63 -9.28
C ASN A 39 3.35 -4.03 -8.96
N ILE A 40 3.03 -4.36 -7.71
CA ILE A 40 1.65 -4.65 -7.30
C ILE A 40 0.77 -3.39 -7.44
N LEU A 41 1.25 -2.24 -6.97
CA LEU A 41 0.51 -0.98 -7.03
C LEU A 41 0.25 -0.52 -8.47
N LEU A 42 1.22 -0.72 -9.36
CA LEU A 42 1.11 -0.43 -10.78
C LEU A 42 0.20 -1.43 -11.51
N THR A 43 0.35 -2.73 -11.26
CA THR A 43 -0.41 -3.81 -11.92
C THR A 43 -1.85 -3.94 -11.42
N SER A 44 -2.15 -3.44 -10.22
CA SER A 44 -3.53 -3.34 -9.72
C SER A 44 -4.41 -2.41 -10.57
N ARG A 45 -3.83 -1.65 -11.50
CA ARG A 45 -4.54 -1.14 -12.68
C ARG A 45 -4.35 -2.17 -13.79
N GLY A 46 -5.43 -2.85 -14.17
CA GLY A 46 -5.39 -4.00 -15.09
C GLY A 46 -4.38 -3.91 -16.23
N VAL A 47 -3.52 -4.93 -16.29
CA VAL A 47 -2.67 -5.40 -17.41
C VAL A 47 -1.49 -4.49 -17.81
N LEU A 48 -0.28 -4.97 -17.49
CA LEU A 48 0.81 -5.19 -18.44
C LEU A 48 1.77 -6.22 -17.81
N SER A 49 1.48 -7.49 -18.04
CA SER A 49 2.45 -8.56 -17.79
C SER A 49 3.52 -8.45 -18.88
N ILE A 50 4.61 -7.73 -18.60
CA ILE A 50 5.84 -7.92 -19.36
C ILE A 50 6.42 -9.21 -18.83
N THR A 51 6.15 -10.31 -19.53
CA THR A 51 6.81 -11.59 -19.31
C THR A 51 8.31 -11.39 -19.46
N SER A 52 9.04 -11.40 -18.35
CA SER A 52 10.48 -11.55 -18.34
C SER A 52 10.82 -12.91 -18.94
N HIS A 53 11.23 -12.90 -20.21
CA HIS A 53 11.74 -14.05 -20.93
C HIS A 53 13.02 -14.55 -20.23
N VAL A 54 12.91 -15.61 -19.44
CA VAL A 54 14.08 -16.41 -19.05
C VAL A 54 14.14 -17.59 -20.02
N GLN A 55 15.08 -17.49 -20.97
CA GLN A 55 15.48 -18.61 -21.82
C GLN A 55 16.08 -19.70 -20.92
N SER A 56 15.40 -20.83 -20.81
CA SER A 56 16.00 -22.09 -20.38
C SER A 56 15.87 -23.08 -21.53
N SER A 57 16.95 -23.19 -22.27
CA SER A 57 17.22 -24.18 -23.30
C SER A 57 17.29 -25.60 -22.71
N SER A 58 16.56 -26.55 -23.30
CA SER A 58 17.00 -27.94 -23.47
C SER A 58 16.08 -28.77 -24.38
N ASN A 59 16.65 -29.15 -25.53
CA ASN A 59 16.64 -30.48 -26.19
C ASN A 59 15.39 -31.07 -26.86
N LEU A 60 15.42 -30.97 -28.19
CA LEU A 60 15.36 -32.04 -29.21
C LEU A 60 14.83 -33.42 -28.78
N ASN A 61 13.78 -33.89 -29.45
CA ASN A 61 13.81 -35.17 -30.18
C ASN A 61 12.76 -35.21 -31.29
N ALA A 62 13.22 -35.53 -32.49
CA ALA A 62 12.43 -35.86 -33.66
C ALA A 62 12.19 -37.37 -33.71
N SER A 63 11.00 -37.80 -34.13
CA SER A 63 10.78 -39.04 -34.90
C SER A 63 9.38 -39.05 -35.50
N MET A 64 9.28 -39.76 -36.62
CA MET A 64 8.35 -39.63 -37.72
C MET A 64 7.65 -40.99 -37.93
N SER A 65 6.33 -41.01 -38.17
CA SER A 65 5.64 -42.09 -38.92
C SER A 65 4.15 -41.78 -39.11
N SER A 66 3.62 -42.35 -40.18
CA SER A 66 2.49 -41.90 -40.98
C SER A 66 1.15 -42.60 -40.72
N GLU A 67 0.10 -42.00 -41.29
CA GLU A 67 -1.15 -42.60 -41.85
C GLU A 67 -2.42 -42.85 -40.99
N ASP A 68 -3.48 -42.19 -41.47
CA ASP A 68 -4.86 -42.62 -41.75
C ASP A 68 -5.98 -42.78 -40.69
N SER A 69 -7.09 -42.10 -41.05
CA SER A 69 -8.52 -42.44 -40.88
C SER A 69 -9.36 -41.83 -39.74
N LEU A 70 -10.26 -40.93 -40.17
CA LEU A 70 -11.70 -40.77 -39.88
C LEU A 70 -12.25 -40.74 -38.43
N SER A 71 -13.03 -39.66 -38.20
CA SER A 71 -14.23 -39.56 -37.35
C SER A 71 -14.06 -39.58 -35.82
N SER A 72 -14.22 -38.41 -35.18
CA SER A 72 -15.33 -38.15 -34.24
C SER A 72 -15.21 -36.77 -33.57
N SER A 73 -16.36 -36.27 -33.15
CA SER A 73 -16.62 -35.01 -32.43
C SER A 73 -15.75 -34.76 -31.19
N PHE A 74 -15.87 -33.53 -30.67
CA PHE A 74 -15.32 -32.96 -29.44
C PHE A 74 -14.07 -32.07 -29.63
N THR A 75 -14.32 -30.77 -29.74
CA THR A 75 -13.29 -29.73 -29.60
C THR A 75 -12.93 -29.57 -28.13
N ASP A 76 -12.03 -30.40 -27.61
CA ASP A 76 -11.35 -30.15 -26.35
C ASP A 76 -10.14 -29.22 -26.61
N LYS A 77 -10.35 -27.92 -26.39
CA LYS A 77 -9.22 -26.99 -26.18
C LYS A 77 -8.60 -27.31 -24.81
N PRO A 78 -7.28 -27.51 -24.70
CA PRO A 78 -6.65 -27.61 -23.40
C PRO A 78 -6.71 -26.24 -22.73
N ASN A 79 -7.61 -26.11 -21.74
CA ASN A 79 -7.53 -25.07 -20.74
C ASN A 79 -6.22 -25.24 -19.98
N THR A 80 -5.17 -24.54 -20.41
CA THR A 80 -4.07 -24.19 -19.51
C THR A 80 -4.62 -23.15 -18.53
N SER A 81 -5.40 -23.60 -17.55
CA SER A 81 -5.68 -22.83 -16.35
C SER A 81 -4.36 -22.64 -15.62
N VAL A 82 -3.69 -21.54 -15.93
CA VAL A 82 -2.63 -20.99 -15.08
C VAL A 82 -3.32 -20.57 -13.78
N VAL A 83 -3.30 -21.47 -12.80
CA VAL A 83 -3.71 -21.21 -11.42
C VAL A 83 -2.66 -20.30 -10.79
N THR A 84 -2.73 -19.00 -11.09
CA THR A 84 -1.98 -17.93 -10.41
C THR A 84 -2.89 -16.86 -9.80
N GLY A 85 -4.22 -17.04 -9.88
CA GLY A 85 -5.21 -16.00 -9.59
C GLY A 85 -5.56 -15.75 -8.12
N THR A 86 -5.19 -16.62 -7.17
CA THR A 86 -5.69 -16.52 -5.78
C THR A 86 -4.74 -15.81 -4.82
N SER A 87 -3.43 -16.02 -4.96
CA SER A 87 -2.41 -15.43 -4.08
C SER A 87 -2.18 -13.94 -4.35
N ASN A 88 -2.18 -13.51 -5.61
CA ASN A 88 -2.02 -12.10 -5.98
C ASN A 88 -3.24 -11.25 -5.60
N GLN A 89 -4.46 -11.78 -5.74
CA GLN A 89 -5.68 -11.06 -5.37
C GLN A 89 -5.78 -10.83 -3.85
N PHE A 90 -5.42 -11.85 -3.05
CA PHE A 90 -5.42 -11.76 -1.59
C PHE A 90 -4.42 -10.72 -1.04
N ILE A 91 -3.28 -10.54 -1.72
CA ILE A 91 -2.31 -9.50 -1.37
C ILE A 91 -2.86 -8.11 -1.67
N SER A 92 -3.56 -7.94 -2.80
CA SER A 92 -4.20 -6.68 -3.17
C SER A 92 -5.19 -6.20 -2.11
N ASP A 93 -6.04 -7.09 -1.59
CA ASP A 93 -7.05 -6.74 -0.57
C ASP A 93 -6.44 -6.35 0.79
N LYS A 94 -5.20 -6.77 1.04
CA LYS A 94 -4.47 -6.50 2.29
C LYS A 94 -3.31 -5.53 2.12
N LEU A 95 -3.18 -4.94 0.94
CA LEU A 95 -1.99 -4.18 0.56
C LEU A 95 -1.80 -2.95 1.46
N CYS A 96 -2.87 -2.18 1.71
CA CYS A 96 -2.81 -1.04 2.61
C CYS A 96 -2.38 -1.45 4.03
N LEU A 97 -2.87 -2.59 4.53
CA LEU A 97 -2.45 -3.11 5.84
C LEU A 97 -0.98 -3.49 5.86
N ILE A 98 -0.49 -4.12 4.80
CA ILE A 98 0.93 -4.48 4.66
C ILE A 98 1.80 -3.23 4.59
N ILE A 99 1.44 -2.24 3.77
CA ILE A 99 2.18 -0.98 3.64
C ILE A 99 2.25 -0.28 4.99
N TYR A 100 1.12 -0.18 5.70
CA TYR A 100 1.06 0.41 7.03
C TYR A 100 1.98 -0.29 8.04
N GLU A 101 1.97 -1.62 8.08
CA GLU A 101 2.82 -2.37 9.01
C GLU A 101 4.30 -2.28 8.62
N LEU A 102 4.64 -2.28 7.33
CA LEU A 102 6.02 -2.09 6.88
C LEU A 102 6.54 -0.69 7.21
N HIS A 103 5.70 0.36 7.07
CA HIS A 103 6.03 1.72 7.50
C HIS A 103 6.46 1.74 8.97
N ASN A 104 5.70 1.08 9.83
CA ASN A 104 5.93 1.06 11.27
C ASN A 104 7.13 0.18 11.68
N ILE A 105 7.47 -0.83 10.88
CA ILE A 105 8.64 -1.68 11.13
C ILE A 105 9.93 -1.03 10.61
N ARG A 106 9.91 -0.51 9.38
CA ARG A 106 11.05 0.11 8.69
C ARG A 106 10.58 0.97 7.51
N TYR A 107 10.53 2.29 7.72
CA TYR A 107 10.17 3.29 6.71
C TYR A 107 10.89 3.12 5.36
N ALA A 108 12.19 2.81 5.41
CA ALA A 108 13.04 2.72 4.22
C ALA A 108 12.48 1.74 3.17
N LEU A 109 11.74 0.69 3.57
CA LEU A 109 11.06 -0.26 2.67
C LEU A 109 10.00 0.36 1.76
N LEU A 110 9.62 1.62 1.99
CA LEU A 110 8.54 2.29 1.27
C LEU A 110 9.01 3.48 0.44
N GLU A 111 10.30 3.82 0.38
CA GLU A 111 10.75 5.03 -0.32
C GLU A 111 10.28 5.11 -1.78
N LEU A 112 10.37 4.00 -2.53
CA LEU A 112 9.86 3.92 -3.91
C LEU A 112 8.34 3.77 -4.01
N VAL A 113 7.67 3.43 -2.91
CA VAL A 113 6.23 3.19 -2.84
C VAL A 113 5.47 4.51 -2.64
N LEU A 114 6.01 5.47 -1.88
CA LEU A 114 5.31 6.70 -1.48
C LEU A 114 4.79 7.53 -2.67
N PRO A 115 5.55 7.76 -3.76
CA PRO A 115 5.03 8.48 -4.93
C PRO A 115 3.80 7.78 -5.54
N GLN A 116 3.75 6.45 -5.49
CA GLN A 116 2.62 5.70 -6.02
C GLN A 116 1.38 5.86 -5.16
N LEU A 117 1.52 6.00 -3.85
CA LEU A 117 0.38 6.30 -2.97
C LEU A 117 -0.25 7.66 -3.31
N GLU A 118 0.55 8.65 -3.71
CA GLU A 118 0.06 9.93 -4.20
C GLU A 118 -0.82 9.77 -5.45
N TYR A 119 -0.35 8.98 -6.43
CA TYR A 119 -1.14 8.66 -7.62
C TYR A 119 -2.43 7.91 -7.30
N LYS A 120 -2.44 7.09 -6.25
CA LYS A 120 -3.62 6.35 -5.79
C LYS A 120 -4.65 7.27 -5.13
N LEU A 121 -4.23 8.29 -4.40
CA LEU A 121 -5.13 9.33 -3.86
C LEU A 121 -5.84 10.12 -4.97
N LYS A 122 -5.17 10.33 -6.09
CA LYS A 122 -5.68 11.09 -7.25
C LYS A 122 -6.46 10.21 -8.25
N SER A 123 -6.71 8.95 -7.92
CA SER A 123 -7.39 8.01 -8.81
C SER A 123 -8.84 8.38 -9.09
N ASN A 124 -9.37 8.00 -10.25
CA ASN A 124 -10.80 8.14 -10.53
C ASN A 124 -11.65 7.07 -9.82
N ASP A 125 -11.03 5.96 -9.38
CA ASP A 125 -11.70 4.91 -8.65
C ASP A 125 -11.97 5.33 -7.19
N LEU A 126 -13.25 5.36 -6.82
CA LEU A 126 -13.71 5.77 -5.49
C LEU A 126 -13.21 4.83 -4.38
N LYS A 127 -13.20 3.51 -4.64
CA LYS A 127 -12.74 2.52 -3.65
C LYS A 127 -11.25 2.70 -3.42
N GLU A 128 -10.48 2.91 -4.48
CA GLU A 128 -9.05 3.21 -4.41
C GLU A 128 -8.82 4.49 -3.59
N ARG A 129 -9.38 5.64 -3.98
CA ARG A 129 -9.20 6.90 -3.24
C ARG A 129 -9.55 6.74 -1.76
N ARG A 130 -10.66 6.08 -1.45
CA ARG A 130 -11.11 5.86 -0.08
C ARG A 130 -10.12 5.05 0.74
N GLU A 131 -9.63 3.92 0.20
CA GLU A 131 -8.71 3.04 0.93
C GLU A 131 -7.35 3.69 1.14
N TYR A 132 -6.80 4.41 0.16
CA TYR A 132 -5.53 5.11 0.31
C TYR A 132 -5.64 6.35 1.20
N THR A 133 -6.80 7.01 1.24
CA THR A 133 -7.07 8.09 2.19
C THR A 133 -6.99 7.58 3.64
N LYS A 134 -7.62 6.43 3.94
CA LYS A 134 -7.54 5.81 5.28
C LYS A 134 -6.12 5.36 5.63
N LEU A 135 -5.41 4.79 4.67
CA LEU A 135 -4.03 4.35 4.89
C LEU A 135 -3.16 5.53 5.32
N LEU A 136 -3.21 6.61 4.55
CA LEU A 136 -2.38 7.78 4.78
C LEU A 136 -2.80 8.55 6.03
N SER A 137 -4.10 8.65 6.32
CA SER A 137 -4.57 9.27 7.57
C SER A 137 -3.97 8.59 8.79
N LYS A 138 -3.87 7.25 8.78
CA LYS A 138 -3.21 6.49 9.83
C LYS A 138 -1.70 6.75 9.85
N MET A 139 -1.01 6.64 8.71
CA MET A 139 0.45 6.82 8.63
C MET A 139 0.91 8.22 9.07
N PHE A 140 0.17 9.27 8.71
CA PHE A 140 0.46 10.64 9.16
C PHE A 140 0.20 10.82 10.66
N SER A 141 -0.82 10.16 11.20
CA SER A 141 -1.21 10.26 12.62
C SER A 141 -0.42 9.31 13.54
N GLU A 142 0.52 8.53 13.01
CA GLU A 142 1.35 7.63 13.82
C GLU A 142 2.20 8.39 14.83
N LYS A 143 2.45 7.74 15.97
CA LYS A 143 3.29 8.32 17.02
C LYS A 143 4.67 8.67 16.48
N ASP A 144 5.09 9.91 16.70
CA ASP A 144 6.36 10.49 16.26
C ASP A 144 6.57 10.41 14.73
N SER A 145 5.48 10.31 13.96
CA SER A 145 5.54 10.30 12.50
C SER A 145 6.15 11.59 11.97
N THR A 146 7.22 11.44 11.19
CA THR A 146 7.87 12.53 10.46
C THR A 146 7.49 12.53 8.98
N LEU A 147 6.46 11.76 8.60
CA LEU A 147 6.12 11.50 7.20
C LEU A 147 5.72 12.78 6.45
N ALA A 148 4.94 13.66 7.10
CA ALA A 148 4.52 14.92 6.51
C ALA A 148 5.70 15.86 6.23
N GLN A 149 6.74 15.87 7.09
CA GLN A 149 7.95 16.65 6.84
C GLN A 149 8.83 16.01 5.76
N LYS A 150 8.92 14.67 5.73
CA LYS A 150 9.77 13.94 4.78
C LYS A 150 9.23 13.97 3.35
N VAL A 151 7.91 13.91 3.18
CA VAL A 151 7.26 13.82 1.86
C VAL A 151 6.09 14.82 1.78
N PRO A 152 6.40 16.14 1.69
CA PRO A 152 5.38 17.19 1.75
C PRO A 152 4.35 17.10 0.61
N HIS A 153 4.75 16.69 -0.59
CA HIS A 153 3.82 16.53 -1.72
C HIS A 153 2.74 15.46 -1.48
N LEU A 154 3.11 14.35 -0.82
CA LEU A 154 2.15 13.32 -0.45
C LEU A 154 1.19 13.82 0.64
N TRP A 155 1.70 14.63 1.56
CA TRP A 155 0.89 15.28 2.59
C TRP A 155 -0.11 16.28 1.99
N GLU A 156 0.34 17.14 1.07
CA GLU A 156 -0.52 18.08 0.33
C GLU A 156 -1.62 17.33 -0.44
N ALA A 157 -1.28 16.26 -1.17
CA ALA A 157 -2.24 15.44 -1.88
C ALA A 157 -3.28 14.79 -0.94
N TYR A 158 -2.88 14.42 0.28
CA TYR A 158 -3.80 13.94 1.31
C TYR A 158 -4.73 15.05 1.80
N LEU A 159 -4.20 16.26 2.06
CA LEU A 159 -5.02 17.40 2.49
C LEU A 159 -6.07 17.82 1.44
N GLU A 160 -5.78 17.67 0.16
CA GLU A 160 -6.79 17.89 -0.90
C GLU A 160 -8.01 16.97 -0.75
N ARG A 161 -7.90 15.82 -0.07
CA ARG A 161 -9.03 14.90 0.16
C ARG A 161 -10.08 15.45 1.13
N PHE A 162 -9.76 16.49 1.91
CA PHE A 162 -10.78 17.23 2.68
C PHE A 162 -11.81 17.91 1.77
N SER A 163 -11.47 18.13 0.50
CA SER A 163 -12.34 18.65 -0.55
C SER A 163 -12.70 17.60 -1.61
N ASP A 164 -12.60 16.29 -1.30
CA ASP A 164 -12.99 15.24 -2.23
C ASP A 164 -14.49 15.34 -2.59
N ALA A 165 -14.83 15.01 -3.84
CA ALA A 165 -16.22 15.00 -4.31
C ALA A 165 -17.10 14.02 -3.51
N ASN A 166 -16.53 12.91 -3.04
CA ASN A 166 -17.26 11.93 -2.24
C ASN A 166 -17.25 12.30 -0.74
N GLU A 167 -18.43 12.33 -0.13
CA GLU A 167 -18.58 12.73 1.28
C GLU A 167 -17.94 11.76 2.28
N ASP A 168 -17.90 10.46 1.99
CA ASP A 168 -17.35 9.47 2.92
C ASP A 168 -15.82 9.61 3.03
N ILE A 169 -15.17 10.01 1.95
CA ILE A 169 -13.74 10.37 1.96
C ILE A 169 -13.51 11.60 2.83
N ARG A 170 -14.34 12.64 2.71
CA ARG A 170 -14.24 13.84 3.58
C ARG A 170 -14.45 13.49 5.05
N LYS A 171 -15.43 12.64 5.37
CA LYS A 171 -15.67 12.14 6.74
C LYS A 171 -14.45 11.42 7.31
N ILE A 172 -13.76 10.59 6.51
CA ILE A 172 -12.51 9.91 6.93
C ILE A 172 -11.43 10.94 7.29
N CYS A 173 -11.28 11.98 6.48
CA CYS A 173 -10.29 13.04 6.74
C CYS A 173 -10.56 13.75 8.07
N ILE A 174 -11.82 14.17 8.30
CA ILE A 174 -12.25 14.83 9.54
C ILE A 174 -12.09 13.89 10.75
N GLN A 175 -12.41 12.60 10.59
CA GLN A 175 -12.32 11.62 11.67
C GLN A 175 -10.90 11.44 12.21
N HIS A 176 -9.89 11.60 11.35
CA HIS A 176 -8.48 11.31 11.69
C HIS A 176 -7.62 12.56 11.89
N ILE A 177 -8.06 13.76 11.50
CA ILE A 177 -7.24 14.96 11.67
C ILE A 177 -6.94 15.27 13.14
N CYS A 178 -7.88 14.96 14.04
CA CYS A 178 -7.66 15.10 15.48
C CYS A 178 -6.52 14.20 15.97
N ASP A 179 -6.44 12.95 15.49
CA ASP A 179 -5.35 12.03 15.84
C ASP A 179 -4.00 12.62 15.44
N PHE A 180 -3.91 13.15 14.22
CA PHE A 180 -2.71 13.85 13.73
C PHE A 180 -2.34 15.06 14.60
N LEU A 181 -3.30 15.95 14.88
CA LEU A 181 -3.06 17.18 15.67
C LEU A 181 -2.65 16.87 17.10
N ILE A 182 -3.26 15.86 17.73
CA ILE A 182 -2.86 15.38 19.06
C ILE A 182 -1.42 14.89 19.02
N GLN A 183 -1.06 14.13 17.99
CA GLN A 183 0.28 13.58 17.88
C GLN A 183 1.36 14.64 17.60
N GLN A 184 1.08 15.60 16.72
CA GLN A 184 1.98 16.72 16.47
C GLN A 184 2.08 17.63 17.70
N SER A 185 0.99 17.91 18.41
CA SER A 185 1.02 18.72 19.63
C SER A 185 1.74 18.02 20.80
N ALA A 186 1.67 16.69 20.89
CA ALA A 186 2.47 15.92 21.86
C ALA A 186 3.97 15.99 21.55
N SER A 187 4.32 15.96 20.26
CA SER A 187 5.69 16.24 19.80
C SER A 187 6.09 17.70 20.09
N ILE A 188 5.18 18.66 19.94
CA ILE A 188 5.41 20.06 20.33
C ILE A 188 5.52 20.21 21.84
N LYS A 189 4.85 19.42 22.68
CA LYS A 189 4.98 19.46 24.14
C LYS A 189 6.35 18.95 24.63
N SER A 190 6.98 18.02 23.92
CA SER A 190 8.39 17.70 24.19
C SER A 190 9.32 18.82 23.72
N ILE A 191 8.94 19.54 22.66
CA ILE A 191 9.62 20.76 22.19
C ILE A 191 9.27 21.98 23.04
N SER A 192 8.21 22.01 23.84
CA SER A 192 7.82 23.16 24.67
C SER A 192 8.70 23.32 25.92
N ALA A 193 9.61 22.38 26.17
CA ALA A 193 10.80 22.59 27.01
C ALA A 193 11.90 23.40 26.29
N THR A 194 11.75 23.64 24.99
CA THR A 194 12.68 24.32 24.08
C THR A 194 11.93 25.00 22.91
N GLN A 195 11.34 26.16 23.20
CA GLN A 195 10.89 27.20 22.24
C GLN A 195 9.52 27.05 21.53
N SER A 196 8.90 28.22 21.43
CA SER A 196 7.52 28.56 21.11
C SER A 196 7.10 28.28 19.66
N LEU A 197 5.91 27.69 19.45
CA LEU A 197 5.29 27.58 18.12
C LEU A 197 3.97 28.35 18.08
N SER A 198 4.03 29.56 17.50
CA SER A 198 2.91 30.40 17.09
C SER A 198 2.74 30.31 15.57
N SER A 199 1.88 29.41 15.06
CA SER A 199 1.44 29.47 13.65
C SER A 199 0.28 28.55 13.24
N ILE A 200 -0.38 27.85 14.16
CA ILE A 200 -1.65 27.17 13.85
C ILE A 200 -2.78 28.00 14.46
N SER A 201 -3.15 29.08 13.79
CA SER A 201 -4.45 29.74 14.00
C SER A 201 -5.42 29.09 13.03
N VAL A 202 -6.25 28.18 13.53
CA VAL A 202 -7.45 27.74 12.81
C VAL A 202 -8.51 28.79 13.09
N ASP A 203 -8.91 29.54 12.08
CA ASP A 203 -10.04 30.47 12.14
C ASP A 203 -11.30 29.69 12.56
N THR A 204 -11.82 30.02 13.75
CA THR A 204 -12.97 29.37 14.41
C THR A 204 -14.33 29.83 13.88
N THR A 205 -14.41 30.40 12.68
CA THR A 205 -15.61 31.08 12.17
C THR A 205 -16.67 30.20 11.51
N THR A 206 -16.50 28.87 11.44
CA THR A 206 -17.49 27.96 10.79
C THR A 206 -18.27 27.03 11.73
N LEU A 207 -18.24 27.26 13.06
CA LEU A 207 -19.02 26.48 14.03
C LEU A 207 -20.24 27.19 14.64
N HIS A 208 -20.58 28.41 14.18
CA HIS A 208 -21.71 29.19 14.71
C HIS A 208 -22.84 29.42 13.70
N SER A 209 -23.28 28.39 12.95
CA SER A 209 -24.55 28.48 12.20
C SER A 209 -25.49 27.27 12.34
N MET A 210 -25.36 26.48 13.41
CA MET A 210 -26.36 25.46 13.78
C MET A 210 -26.68 25.49 15.27
N GLY A 211 -27.05 26.67 15.76
CA GLY A 211 -27.71 26.88 17.06
C GLY A 211 -28.94 27.76 16.87
#